data_AF-A0A1B7HZG9-F1
#
_entry.id   AF-A0A1B7HZG9-F1
#
_cell.length_a   1.000
_cell.length_b   1.000
_cell.length_c   1.000
_cell.angle_alpha   90.00
_cell.angle_beta   90.00
_cell.angle_gamma   90.00
#
_symmetry.space_group_name_H-M   'P 1'
#
loop_
_entity.id
_entity.type
_entity.pdbx_description
1 polymer ?
#
loop_
_entity_poly.entity_id
_entity_poly.type
_entity_poly.pdbx_seq_one_letter_code
_entity_poly.pdbx_strand_id
1 'polypeptide(L)' 'MRRTYDLPVNPTERTGQLISLAELMRDVLENNSDSRDKYLVALVGLFDISIRDLHCLLEGNQLPEVAV' A
#
# COMPACT_ATOMS: atom_id res chain seq x y z
N MET A 1 -19.66 -2.77 19.69
CA MET A 1 -18.57 -1.79 19.62
C MET A 1 -17.53 -2.35 18.65
N ARG A 2 -17.46 -1.83 17.41
CA ARG A 2 -16.51 -2.32 16.40
C ARG A 2 -15.11 -1.81 16.80
N ARG A 3 -14.14 -2.71 16.96
CA ARG A 3 -12.74 -2.34 17.26
C ARG A 3 -12.14 -1.74 15.99
N THR A 4 -12.00 -0.42 15.94
CA THR A 4 -11.15 0.26 14.97
C THR A 4 -9.73 0.33 15.54
N TYR A 5 -8.72 0.15 14.69
CA TYR A 5 -7.35 0.51 15.07
C TYR A 5 -7.29 2.03 15.26
N ASP A 6 -7.01 2.50 16.48
CA ASP A 6 -6.78 3.92 16.82
C ASP A 6 -5.41 4.40 16.32
N LEU A 7 -5.06 4.06 15.07
CA LEU A 7 -3.87 4.63 14.44
C LEU A 7 -4.34 5.86 13.65
N PRO A 8 -3.98 7.10 14.04
CA PRO A 8 -4.32 8.30 13.30
C PRO A 8 -3.49 8.36 12.03
N VAL A 9 -3.87 7.55 11.04
CA VAL A 9 -3.20 7.50 9.75
C VAL A 9 -3.94 8.45 8.82
N ASN A 10 -3.23 9.47 8.33
CA ASN A 10 -3.78 10.42 7.39
C ASN A 10 -3.85 9.77 5.98
N PRO A 11 -5.04 9.61 5.37
CA PRO A 11 -5.16 9.03 4.03
C PRO A 11 -4.36 9.79 2.96
N THR A 12 -4.19 11.10 3.13
CA THR A 12 -3.37 11.93 2.22
C THR A 12 -1.90 11.56 2.30
N GLU A 13 -1.39 11.29 3.51
CA GLU A 13 0.00 10.86 3.70
C GLU A 13 0.24 9.48 3.09
N ARG A 14 -0.70 8.54 3.29
CA ARG A 14 -0.66 7.21 2.66
C ARG A 14 -0.70 7.28 1.14
N THR A 15 -1.53 8.18 0.59
CA THR A 15 -1.58 8.41 -0.85
C THR A 15 -0.25 8.96 -1.36
N GLY A 16 0.39 9.88 -0.62
CA GLY A 16 1.74 10.36 -0.93
C GLY A 16 2.78 9.24 -0.97
N GLN A 17 2.75 8.33 0.00
CA GLN A 17 3.65 7.16 0.04
C GLN A 17 3.44 6.23 -1.17
N LEU A 18 2.20 6.02 -1.61
CA LEU A 18 1.88 5.23 -2.81
C LEU A 18 2.40 5.91 -4.10
N ILE A 19 2.33 7.24 -4.19
CA ILE A 19 2.91 8.00 -5.31
C ILE A 19 4.43 7.78 -5.35
N SER A 20 5.12 7.96 -4.23
CA SER A 20 6.58 7.74 -4.15
C SER A 20 6.97 6.30 -4.48
N LEU A 21 6.13 5.32 -4.10
CA LEU A 21 6.36 3.92 -4.45
C LEU A 21 6.22 3.68 -5.96
N ALA A 22 5.23 4.30 -6.60
CA ALA A 22 5.05 4.23 -8.06
C ALA A 22 6.20 4.92 -8.82
N GLU A 23 6.74 6.02 -8.30
CA GLU A 23 7.93 6.68 -8.83
C GLU A 23 9.16 5.75 -8.72
N LEU A 24 9.39 5.15 -7.55
CA LEU A 24 10.49 4.20 -7.35
C LEU A 24 10.39 2.99 -8.30
N MET A 25 9.19 2.47 -8.55
CA MET A 25 8.98 1.40 -9.52
C MET A 25 9.38 1.82 -10.94
N ARG A 26 9.10 3.07 -11.32
CA ARG A 26 9.51 3.63 -12.62
C ARG A 26 11.03 3.76 -12.72
N ASP A 27 11.66 4.29 -11.67
CA ASP A 27 13.12 4.44 -11.61
C ASP A 27 13.84 3.09 -11.69
N VAL A 28 13.30 2.07 -11.01
CA VAL A 28 13.83 0.70 -11.10
C VAL A 28 13.63 0.12 -12.50
N LEU A 29 12.48 0.36 -13.13
CA LEU A 29 12.21 -0.13 -14.49
C LEU A 29 13.18 0.44 -15.53
N GLU A 30 13.54 1.72 -15.39
CA GLU A 30 14.51 2.41 -16.26
C GLU A 30 15.96 1.94 -16.02
N ASN A 31 16.23 1.28 -14.90
CA ASN A 31 17.55 0.76 -14.56
C ASN A 31 17.81 -0.62 -15.20
N ASN A 32 18.95 -0.78 -15.86
CA ASN A 32 19.39 -2.04 -16.49
C ASN A 32 20.14 -2.98 -15.52
N SER A 33 19.80 -2.96 -14.23
CA SER A 33 20.37 -3.88 -13.24
C SER A 33 19.87 -5.31 -13.46
N ASP A 34 20.77 -6.30 -13.29
CA ASP A 34 20.42 -7.73 -13.26
C ASP A 34 19.40 -8.09 -12.16
N SER A 35 19.25 -7.22 -11.16
CA SER A 35 18.32 -7.40 -10.04
C SER A 35 16.96 -6.71 -10.26
N ARG A 36 16.78 -5.96 -11.35
CA ARG A 36 15.59 -5.15 -11.64
C ARG A 36 14.30 -5.93 -11.42
N ASP A 37 14.16 -7.08 -12.06
CA ASP A 37 12.91 -7.83 -12.05
C ASP A 37 12.56 -8.34 -10.63
N LYS A 38 13.57 -8.71 -9.84
CA LYS A 38 13.39 -9.10 -8.43
C LYS A 38 12.92 -7.91 -7.59
N TYR A 39 13.51 -6.75 -7.78
CA TYR A 39 13.11 -5.53 -7.09
C TYR A 39 11.69 -5.09 -7.49
N LEU A 40 11.35 -5.14 -8.79
CA LEU A 40 10.01 -4.81 -9.26
C LEU A 40 8.95 -5.74 -8.65
N VAL A 41 9.20 -7.05 -8.57
CA VAL A 41 8.29 -7.99 -7.92
C VAL A 41 8.05 -7.61 -6.45
N ALA A 42 9.12 -7.26 -5.72
CA ALA A 42 8.99 -6.84 -4.32
C ALA A 42 8.21 -5.51 -4.18
N LEU A 43 8.48 -4.54 -5.05
CA LEU A 43 7.80 -3.25 -5.03
C LEU A 43 6.32 -3.35 -5.40
N VAL A 44 5.97 -4.20 -6.38
CA VAL A 44 4.58 -4.52 -6.72
C VAL A 44 3.86 -5.14 -5.52
N GLY A 45 4.49 -6.07 -4.82
CA GLY A 45 3.93 -6.66 -3.60
C GLY A 45 3.68 -5.63 -2.51
N LEU A 46 4.62 -4.70 -2.30
CA LEU A 46 4.45 -3.61 -1.35
C LEU A 46 3.30 -2.68 -1.77
N PHE A 47 3.20 -2.37 -3.06
CA PHE A 47 2.14 -1.50 -3.59
C PHE A 47 0.75 -2.11 -3.40
N ASP A 48 0.58 -3.41 -3.66
CA ASP A 48 -0.69 -4.11 -3.49
C ASP A 48 -1.12 -4.14 -2.01
N ILE A 49 -0.18 -4.31 -1.08
CA ILE A 49 -0.48 -4.24 0.36
C ILE A 49 -0.87 -2.82 0.76
N SER A 50 -0.09 -1.82 0.36
CA SER A 50 -0.31 -0.42 0.74
C SER A 50 -1.61 0.14 0.17
N ILE A 51 -2.02 -0.26 -1.05
CA ILE A 51 -3.27 0.22 -1.63
C ILE A 51 -4.50 -0.40 -0.96
N ARG A 52 -4.42 -1.67 -0.56
CA ARG A 52 -5.47 -2.34 0.22
C ARG A 52 -5.59 -1.75 1.62
N ASP A 53 -4.45 -1.44 2.26
CA ASP A 53 -4.43 -0.74 3.56
C ASP A 53 -5.12 0.63 3.46
N LEU A 54 -4.78 1.42 2.43
CA LEU A 54 -5.45 2.70 2.18
C LEU A 54 -6.95 2.52 1.90
N HIS A 55 -7.34 1.52 1.11
CA HIS A 55 -8.75 1.23 0.87
C HIS A 55 -9.50 0.94 2.18
N CYS A 56 -8.97 0.04 3.02
CA CYS A 56 -9.53 -0.27 4.33
C CYS A 56 -9.63 0.97 5.23
N LEU A 57 -8.59 1.82 5.23
CA LEU A 57 -8.58 3.07 5.98
C LEU A 57 -9.70 4.01 5.52
N LEU A 58 -9.90 4.16 4.20
CA LEU A 58 -10.95 4.99 3.61
C LEU A 58 -12.36 4.43 3.88
N GLU A 59 -12.51 3.11 4.00
CA GLU A 59 -13.74 2.46 4.44
C GLU A 59 -14.00 2.59 5.95
N GLY A 60 -13.11 3.25 6.69
CA GLY A 60 -13.24 3.46 8.13
C GLY A 60 -12.79 2.25 8.95
N ASN A 61 -11.85 1.46 8.44
CA ASN A 61 -11.31 0.26 9.07
C ASN A 61 -12.40 -0.72 9.54
N GLN A 62 -13.47 -0.85 8.74
CA GLN A 62 -14.55 -1.78 9.07
C GLN A 62 -14.02 -3.21 8.96
N LEU A 63 -13.91 -3.89 10.10
CA LEU A 63 -13.71 -5.34 10.09
C LEU A 63 -14.90 -6.00 9.37
N PRO A 64 -14.67 -6.98 8.49
CA PRO A 64 -15.75 -7.71 7.84
C PRO A 64 -16.69 -8.27 8.91
N GLU A 65 -18.00 -8.15 8.69
CA GLU A 65 -18.99 -8.73 9.60
C GLU A 65 -18.74 -10.23 9.67
N VAL A 66 -18.30 -10.71 10.84
CA VAL A 66 -18.21 -12.14 11.12
C VAL A 66 -19.64 -12.66 11.10
N ALA A 67 -20.01 -13.35 10.02
CA ALA A 67 -21.26 -14.09 9.97
C ALA A 67 -21.20 -15.15 11.08
N VAL A 68 -22.02 -14.96 12.11
CA VAL A 68 -22.24 -15.91 13.22
C VAL A 68 -23.21 -16.98 12.76
#